data_AF-R6BTY8-F1
#
_entry.id   AF-R6BTY8-F1
#
_cell.length_a   1.000
_cell.length_b   1.000
_cell.length_c   1.000
_cell.angle_alpha   90.00
_cell.angle_beta   90.00
_cell.angle_gamma   90.00
#
_symmetry.space_group_name_H-M   'P 1'
#
loop_
_entity.id
_entity.type
_entity.pdbx_description
1 polymer ?
#
loop_
_entity_poly.entity_id
_entity_poly.type
_entity_poly.pdbx_seq_one_letter_code
_entity_poly.pdbx_strand_id
1 'polypeptide(L)' 'MEGYIQAVPLAADACIICNEEGKLIGLPYNTRILNEIFVGNILFVGVAGEEFCSLTNEQISLIAERVLNREGN' A
#
# COMPACT_ATOMS: atom_id res chain seq x y z
N MET A 1 -11.59 -17.98 0.88
CA MET A 1 -11.61 -17.30 2.19
C MET A 1 -11.22 -15.86 1.90
N GLU A 2 -12.07 -14.90 2.26
CA GLU A 2 -11.75 -13.48 2.13
C GLU A 2 -11.15 -13.02 3.46
N GLY A 3 -9.89 -12.59 3.45
CA GLY A 3 -9.21 -12.09 4.66
C GLY A 3 -9.57 -10.64 4.98
N TYR A 4 -9.31 -10.19 6.21
CA TYR A 4 -9.63 -8.84 6.67
C TYR A 4 -8.88 -7.75 5.88
N ILE A 5 -9.55 -6.62 5.70
CA ILE A 5 -8.96 -5.41 5.13
C ILE A 5 -8.24 -4.65 6.25
N GLN A 6 -7.01 -4.22 5.98
CA GLN A 6 -6.19 -3.45 6.91
C GLN A 6 -5.64 -2.19 6.23
N ALA A 7 -5.59 -1.10 6.99
CA ALA A 7 -4.88 0.12 6.63
C ALA A 7 -3.49 0.13 7.29
N VAL A 8 -2.44 -0.01 6.48
CA VAL A 8 -1.04 0.04 6.91
C VAL A 8 -0.50 1.45 6.69
N PRO A 9 -0.08 2.18 7.73
CA PRO A 9 0.48 3.53 7.58
C PRO A 9 1.69 3.55 6.64
N LEU A 10 1.71 4.50 5.71
CA LEU A 10 2.83 4.72 4.79
C LEU A 10 3.57 6.03 5.10
N ALA A 11 2.81 7.07 5.41
CA ALA A 11 3.27 8.39 5.83
C ALA A 11 2.26 8.99 6.83
N ALA A 12 2.51 10.19 7.33
CA ALA A 12 1.60 10.88 8.25
C ALA A 12 0.21 11.12 7.65
N ASP A 13 0.14 11.27 6.33
CA ASP A 13 -1.03 11.67 5.55
C ASP A 13 -1.38 10.66 4.44
N ALA A 14 -0.86 9.43 4.51
CA ALA A 14 -1.13 8.37 3.54
C ALA A 14 -0.98 6.96 4.15
N CYS A 15 -1.80 6.03 3.66
CA CYS A 15 -1.71 4.62 4.03
C CYS A 15 -2.00 3.68 2.84
N ILE A 16 -1.72 2.40 3.05
CA ILE A 16 -1.95 1.32 2.10
C ILE A 16 -3.07 0.45 2.65
N ILE A 17 -4.12 0.28 1.87
CA ILE A 17 -5.18 -0.68 2.14
C ILE A 17 -4.79 -2.01 1.48
N CYS A 18 -4.73 -3.07 2.28
CA CYS A 18 -4.40 -4.42 1.81
C CYS A 18 -5.20 -5.50 2.56
N ASN A 19 -5.08 -6.74 2.09
CA ASN A 19 -5.59 -7.90 2.82
C ASN A 19 -4.57 -8.35 3.88
N GLU A 20 -4.92 -8.27 5.16
CA GLU A 20 -4.07 -8.64 6.31
C GLU A 20 -3.63 -10.11 6.22
N GLU A 21 -4.56 -11.00 5.91
CA GLU A 21 -4.32 -12.44 5.81
C GLU A 21 -3.80 -12.86 4.44
N GLY A 22 -3.58 -11.91 3.52
CA GLY A 22 -3.26 -12.16 2.13
C GLY A 22 -2.08 -13.12 1.95
N LYS A 23 -1.06 -13.02 2.81
CA LYS A 23 0.09 -13.93 2.81
C LYS A 23 -0.29 -15.34 3.28
N LEU A 24 -1.10 -15.43 4.34
CA LEU A 24 -1.53 -16.71 4.92
C LEU A 24 -2.39 -17.51 3.94
N ILE A 25 -3.24 -16.82 3.18
CA ILE A 25 -4.11 -17.45 2.17
C ILE A 25 -3.44 -17.60 0.79
N GLY A 26 -2.17 -17.18 0.65
CA GLY A 26 -1.39 -17.38 -0.57
C GLY A 26 -1.77 -16.47 -1.75
N LEU A 27 -2.18 -15.22 -1.48
CA LEU A 27 -2.39 -14.23 -2.55
C LEU A 27 -1.08 -13.96 -3.31
N PRO A 28 -1.15 -13.64 -4.62
CA PRO A 28 0.04 -13.42 -5.43
C PRO A 28 0.83 -12.20 -4.99
N TYR A 29 2.15 -12.20 -5.19
CA TYR A 29 2.99 -11.02 -4.97
C TYR A 29 2.50 -9.82 -5.79
N ASN A 30 2.43 -8.64 -5.17
CA ASN A 30 2.14 -7.38 -5.84
C ASN A 30 3.40 -6.52 -5.89
N THR A 31 3.86 -6.07 -4.73
CA THR A 31 5.03 -5.19 -4.64
C THR A 31 5.71 -5.27 -3.27
N ARG A 32 6.91 -4.69 -3.19
CA ARG A 32 7.64 -4.49 -1.94
C ARG A 32 7.82 -2.99 -1.73
N ILE A 33 7.47 -2.51 -0.55
CA ILE A 33 7.62 -1.11 -0.16
C ILE A 33 8.42 -1.11 1.12
N LEU A 34 9.56 -0.42 1.12
CA LEU A 34 10.58 -0.54 2.16
C LEU A 34 10.91 -2.03 2.39
N ASN A 35 10.76 -2.55 3.61
CA ASN A 35 11.06 -3.94 3.96
C ASN A 35 9.82 -4.84 3.99
N GLU A 36 8.65 -4.32 3.60
CA GLU A 36 7.39 -5.04 3.70
C GLU A 36 6.90 -5.53 2.33
N ILE A 37 6.43 -6.78 2.28
CA ILE A 37 5.90 -7.41 1.07
C ILE A 37 4.38 -7.34 1.09
N PHE A 38 3.81 -6.74 0.05
CA PHE A 38 2.38 -6.69 -0.17
C PHE A 38 1.97 -7.70 -1.24
N VAL A 39 0.85 -8.37 -0.99
CA VAL A 39 0.28 -9.43 -1.84
C VAL A 39 -1.18 -9.13 -2.17
N GLY A 40 -1.67 -9.69 -3.27
CA GLY A 40 -3.01 -9.44 -3.78
C GLY A 40 -3.22 -8.00 -4.23
N ASN A 41 -4.47 -7.53 -4.18
CA ASN A 41 -4.78 -6.15 -4.51
C ASN A 41 -4.39 -5.24 -3.33
N ILE A 42 -3.79 -4.10 -3.67
CA ILE A 42 -3.52 -3.02 -2.73
C ILE A 42 -4.05 -1.69 -3.27
N LEU A 43 -4.37 -0.77 -2.37
CA LEU A 43 -4.82 0.58 -2.70
C LEU A 43 -4.06 1.59 -1.84
N PHE A 44 -3.52 2.63 -2.46
CA PHE A 44 -2.95 3.76 -1.73
C PHE A 44 -4.02 4.83 -1.53
N VAL A 45 -4.13 5.35 -0.32
CA VAL A 45 -5.10 6.40 0.02
C VAL A 45 -4.43 7.50 0.87
N GLY A 46 -4.93 8.72 0.74
CA GLY A 46 -4.59 9.80 1.65
C GLY A 46 -5.33 9.64 2.98
N VAL A 47 -4.82 10.27 4.03
CA VAL A 47 -5.42 10.29 5.37
C VAL A 47 -5.62 11.74 5.81
N ALA A 48 -6.85 12.06 6.21
CA ALA A 48 -7.23 13.38 6.74
C ALA A 48 -7.87 13.20 8.12
N GLY A 49 -7.03 13.18 9.16
CA GLY A 49 -7.47 12.86 10.52
C GLY A 49 -7.82 11.38 10.63
N GLU A 50 -9.10 11.08 10.90
CA GLU A 50 -9.61 9.71 11.02
C GLU A 50 -10.23 9.17 9.73
N GLU A 51 -10.30 10.00 8.67
CA GLU A 51 -10.95 9.69 7.41
C GLU A 51 -9.94 9.44 6.28
N PHE A 52 -10.34 8.63 5.29
CA PHE A 52 -9.59 8.51 4.03
C PHE A 52 -9.93 9.64 3.08
N CYS A 53 -8.93 10.07 2.31
CA CYS A 53 -9.10 11.06 1.26
C CYS A 53 -8.31 10.67 0.00
N SER A 54 -8.54 11.42 -1.08
CA SER A 54 -7.75 11.27 -2.30
C SER A 54 -6.30 11.70 -2.05
N LEU A 55 -5.37 10.98 -2.68
CA LEU A 55 -3.98 11.42 -2.73
C LEU A 55 -3.86 12.69 -3.58
N THR A 56 -2.97 13.58 -3.16
CA THR A 56 -2.49 14.71 -3.97
C THR A 56 -1.60 14.23 -5.11
N ASN A 57 -1.42 15.06 -6.15
CA ASN A 57 -0.56 14.71 -7.28
C ASN A 57 0.89 14.50 -6.85
N GLU A 58 1.34 15.27 -5.85
CA GLU A 58 2.67 15.17 -5.25
C GLU A 58 2.84 13.82 -4.54
N GLN A 59 1.86 13.41 -3.72
CA GLN A 59 1.88 12.11 -3.06
C GLN A 59 1.85 10.95 -4.06
N ILE A 60 1.00 11.03 -5.10
CA ILE A 60 0.95 10.02 -6.16
C ILE A 60 2.32 9.89 -6.83
N SER A 61 2.95 11.00 -7.18
CA SER A 61 4.27 11.00 -7.83
C SER A 61 5.33 10.37 -6.93
N LEU A 62 5.34 10.72 -5.65
CA LEU A 62 6.29 10.22 -4.66
C LEU A 62 6.13 8.72 -4.37
N ILE A 63 4.89 8.24 -4.32
CA ILE A 63 4.55 6.82 -4.14
C ILE A 63 4.91 6.05 -5.41
N ALA A 64 4.53 6.56 -6.58
CA ALA A 64 4.85 5.96 -7.87
C ALA A 64 6.36 5.83 -8.04
N GLU A 65 7.14 6.85 -7.69
CA GLU A 65 8.61 6.79 -7.69
C GLU A 65 9.13 5.62 -6.84
N ARG A 66 8.64 5.46 -5.61
CA ARG A 66 9.08 4.37 -4.71
C ARG A 66 8.65 2.98 -5.16
N VAL A 67 7.48 2.87 -5.78
CA VAL A 67 6.92 1.58 -6.22
C VAL A 67 7.47 1.16 -7.59
N LEU A 68 7.70 2.12 -8.48
CA LEU A 68 8.10 1.91 -9.88
C LEU A 68 9.61 2.03 -10.09
N ASN A 69 10.35 2.83 -9.31
CA ASN A 69 11.82 2.86 -9.36
C ASN A 69 12.39 1.63 -8.64
N ARG A 70 12.15 0.48 -9.24
CA ARG A 70 12.96 -0.72 -9.05
C ARG A 70 14.27 -0.49 -9.80
N GLU A 71 15.18 0.29 -9.23
CA GLU A 71 16.58 0.12 -9.61
C GLU A 71 17.03 -1.25 -9.09
N GLY A 72 17.54 -2.05 -10.03
CA GLY A 72 17.81 -3.46 -9.84
C GLY A 72 18.81 -3.74 -8.72
N ASN A 73 18.56 -4.86 -8.04
CA ASN A 73 19.60 -5.78 -7.57
C ASN A 73 18.97 -7.16 -7.41
#